data_AF-A0A1T4VYN5-F1
#
_entry.id   AF-A0A1T4VYN5-F1
#
_cell.length_a   1.000
_cell.length_b   1.000
_cell.length_c   1.000
_cell.angle_alpha   90.00
_cell.angle_beta   90.00
_cell.angle_gamma   90.00
#
_symmetry.space_group_name_H-M   'P 1'
#
loop_
_entity.id
_entity.type
_entity.pdbx_description
1 polymer ?
#
loop_
_entity_poly.entity_id
_entity_poly.type
_entity_poly.pdbx_seq_one_letter_code
_entity_poly.pdbx_strand_id
1 'polypeptide(L)'
;MACKSPEPGGQLTTTPEIGNWPGRKDAPDGFSLMDSLREHAEALGTKSISAMVTAVDFSSDIKTLTLDSGDVIRSRTVIISTGAKARYLGLKSEEEYKGKGVSACATCDGFFFRKKDVAVIGDGSTAFIEALYLTNLCNKVYIVHRREQFRAEKVLVDKLRELEKTGKVEFVLNANVDKIIGDCNKVTGADIKFTDGSRRSIKLDGIFVAIGHEPATKIFKDALELDEEGYLTSSSR
;
A
#
# COMPACT_ATOMS: atom_id res chain seq x y z
N MET A 1 16.79 19.55 -8.70
CA MET A 1 16.62 19.81 -7.25
C MET A 1 15.46 18.96 -6.78
N ALA A 2 15.59 18.25 -5.66
CA ALA A 2 14.54 17.38 -5.14
C ALA A 2 14.16 17.84 -3.72
N CYS A 3 12.86 18.01 -3.45
CA CYS A 3 12.36 18.33 -2.11
C CYS A 3 12.01 17.03 -1.37
N LYS A 4 12.53 16.85 -0.15
CA LYS A 4 12.24 15.68 0.70
C LYS A 4 10.98 15.93 1.53
N SER A 5 10.02 15.00 1.42
CA SER A 5 8.81 14.96 2.24
C SER A 5 9.13 14.47 3.67
N PRO A 6 8.18 14.49 4.63
CA PRO A 6 8.42 14.01 6.01
C PRO A 6 8.76 12.52 6.10
N GLU A 7 8.63 11.78 5.01
CA GLU A 7 9.12 10.39 4.87
C GLU A 7 10.18 10.35 3.75
N PRO A 8 11.41 10.85 3.96
CA PRO A 8 12.48 10.76 2.96
C PRO A 8 12.73 9.31 2.58
N GLY A 9 12.76 9.00 1.27
CA GLY A 9 12.83 7.62 0.77
C GLY A 9 11.47 6.96 0.52
N GLY A 10 10.37 7.56 0.97
CA GLY A 10 9.02 7.08 0.69
C GLY A 10 8.68 5.75 1.35
N GLN A 11 7.67 5.07 0.83
CA GLN A 11 7.05 3.90 1.47
C GLN A 11 8.03 2.77 1.78
N LEU A 12 9.03 2.55 0.92
CA LEU A 12 9.99 1.45 1.08
C LEU A 12 10.76 1.54 2.39
N THR A 13 10.95 2.74 2.96
CA THR A 13 11.65 2.90 4.25
C THR A 13 10.99 2.18 5.42
N THR A 14 9.72 1.80 5.29
CA THR A 14 8.97 1.04 6.31
C THR A 14 8.98 -0.47 6.04
N THR A 15 9.60 -0.92 4.95
CA THR A 15 9.66 -2.31 4.54
C THR A 15 10.95 -2.96 5.09
N PRO A 16 10.84 -4.02 5.90
CA PRO A 16 12.01 -4.64 6.54
C PRO A 16 12.89 -5.43 5.56
N GLU A 17 12.33 -5.97 4.47
CA GLU A 17 13.05 -6.79 3.51
C GLU A 17 12.48 -6.63 2.10
N ILE A 18 13.32 -6.34 1.10
CA ILE A 18 12.93 -6.16 -0.30
C ILE A 18 13.59 -7.23 -1.17
N GLY A 19 12.89 -8.34 -1.38
CA GLY A 19 13.37 -9.47 -2.18
C GLY A 19 13.19 -9.33 -3.70
N ASN A 20 12.54 -8.26 -4.17
CA ASN A 20 12.10 -8.12 -5.57
C ASN A 20 12.68 -6.89 -6.29
N TRP A 21 13.74 -6.26 -5.75
CA TRP A 21 14.44 -5.16 -6.43
C TRP A 21 15.50 -5.69 -7.40
N PRO A 22 15.38 -5.46 -8.72
CA PRO A 22 16.36 -5.96 -9.69
C PRO A 22 17.79 -5.45 -9.40
N GLY A 23 18.76 -6.34 -9.46
CA GLY A 23 20.17 -6.03 -9.17
C GLY A 23 20.55 -6.09 -7.69
N ARG A 24 19.61 -6.36 -6.77
CA ARG A 24 19.85 -6.54 -5.33
C ARG A 24 19.53 -7.96 -4.90
N LYS A 25 20.55 -8.82 -4.91
CA LYS A 25 20.43 -10.24 -4.52
C LYS A 25 20.40 -10.46 -3.00
N ASP A 26 20.74 -9.43 -2.25
CA ASP A 26 20.94 -9.42 -0.80
C ASP A 26 19.64 -9.16 -0.01
N ALA A 27 18.52 -8.95 -0.71
CA ALA A 27 17.22 -8.62 -0.11
C ALA A 27 17.33 -7.52 0.96
N PRO A 28 17.80 -6.31 0.59
CA PRO A 28 18.07 -5.26 1.57
C PRO A 28 16.81 -4.80 2.28
N ASP A 29 16.98 -4.25 3.47
CA ASP A 29 15.92 -3.44 4.07
C ASP A 29 15.69 -2.18 3.22
N GLY A 30 14.45 -1.69 3.26
CA GLY A 30 14.07 -0.60 2.38
C GLY A 30 14.68 0.74 2.75
N PHE A 31 15.10 0.96 4.01
CA PHE A 31 15.84 2.17 4.37
C PHE A 31 17.20 2.18 3.67
N SER A 32 17.99 1.10 3.81
CA SER A 32 19.30 0.97 3.18
C SER A 32 19.24 1.07 1.66
N LEU A 33 18.20 0.49 1.04
CA LEU A 33 17.98 0.62 -0.40
C LEU A 33 17.75 2.08 -0.80
N MET A 34 16.83 2.78 -0.14
CA MET A 34 16.50 4.17 -0.46
C MET A 34 17.67 5.13 -0.19
N ASP A 35 18.48 4.85 0.84
CA ASP A 35 19.67 5.63 1.13
C ASP A 35 20.71 5.50 0.01
N SER A 36 20.94 4.27 -0.48
CA SER A 36 21.85 4.04 -1.62
C SER A 36 21.41 4.75 -2.91
N LEU A 37 20.10 4.85 -3.14
CA LEU A 37 19.54 5.59 -4.29
C LEU A 37 19.72 7.11 -4.12
N ARG A 38 19.55 7.63 -2.89
CA ARG A 38 19.82 9.03 -2.58
C ARG A 38 21.29 9.37 -2.84
N GLU A 39 22.21 8.56 -2.31
CA GLU A 39 23.66 8.75 -2.50
C GLU A 39 24.04 8.73 -3.97
N HIS A 40 23.48 7.82 -4.76
CA HIS A 40 23.71 7.77 -6.20
C HIS A 40 23.22 9.06 -6.89
N ALA A 41 22.03 9.57 -6.56
CA ALA A 41 21.53 10.81 -7.13
C ALA A 41 22.41 12.02 -6.76
N GLU A 42 22.87 12.09 -5.52
CA GLU A 42 23.77 13.14 -5.01
C GLU A 42 25.16 13.06 -5.66
N ALA A 43 25.70 11.86 -5.88
CA ALA A 43 26.97 11.64 -6.59
C ALA A 43 26.93 12.13 -8.04
N LEU A 44 25.76 12.10 -8.69
CA LEU A 44 25.53 12.65 -10.02
C LEU A 44 25.22 14.16 -10.01
N GLY A 45 25.31 14.82 -8.85
CA GLY A 45 25.14 16.27 -8.71
C GLY A 45 23.72 16.73 -8.36
N THR A 46 22.82 15.81 -7.99
CA THR A 46 21.47 16.20 -7.54
C THR A 46 21.54 16.95 -6.23
N LYS A 47 21.03 18.18 -6.21
CA LYS A 47 20.82 18.94 -4.97
C LYS A 47 19.51 18.52 -4.31
N SER A 48 19.60 18.01 -3.11
CA SER A 48 18.46 17.64 -2.28
C SER A 48 18.18 18.73 -1.23
N ILE A 49 16.93 19.15 -1.12
CA ILE A 49 16.46 20.07 -0.09
C ILE A 49 15.53 19.30 0.84
N SER A 50 15.81 19.35 2.14
CA SER A 50 14.88 18.80 3.13
C SER A 50 13.80 19.84 3.44
N ALA A 51 12.70 19.81 2.71
CA ALA A 51 11.58 20.72 2.87
C ALA A 51 10.31 20.13 2.26
N MET A 52 9.16 20.39 2.88
CA MET A 52 7.86 20.02 2.33
C MET A 52 7.33 21.13 1.42
N VAL A 53 6.83 20.76 0.24
CA VAL A 53 6.09 21.70 -0.62
C VAL A 53 4.65 21.78 -0.10
N THR A 54 4.19 22.98 0.22
CA THR A 54 2.87 23.25 0.82
C THR A 54 1.87 23.86 -0.16
N ALA A 55 2.36 24.58 -1.18
CA ALA A 55 1.52 25.13 -2.24
C ALA A 55 2.27 25.17 -3.57
N VAL A 56 1.51 25.16 -4.67
CA VAL A 56 2.05 25.26 -6.02
C VAL A 56 1.27 26.28 -6.84
N ASP A 57 1.96 26.93 -7.78
CA ASP A 57 1.33 27.74 -8.83
C ASP A 57 1.99 27.40 -10.17
N PHE A 58 1.19 26.80 -11.06
CA PHE A 58 1.60 26.35 -12.39
C PHE A 58 1.00 27.17 -13.53
N SER A 59 0.33 28.28 -13.21
CA SER A 59 -0.40 29.13 -14.17
C SER A 59 0.51 29.86 -15.17
N SER A 60 1.79 30.07 -14.83
CA SER A 60 2.78 30.77 -15.67
C SER A 60 3.86 29.84 -16.21
N ASP A 61 4.68 30.30 -17.16
CA ASP A 61 5.83 29.55 -17.70
C ASP A 61 6.85 29.16 -16.63
N ILE A 62 6.97 29.97 -15.57
CA ILE A 62 7.81 29.68 -14.40
C ILE A 62 6.92 29.15 -13.28
N LYS A 63 7.10 27.86 -12.98
CA LYS A 63 6.38 27.15 -11.93
C LYS A 63 6.91 27.59 -10.57
N THR A 64 6.00 27.83 -9.65
CA THR A 64 6.31 28.28 -8.29
C THR A 64 5.91 27.19 -7.30
N LEU A 65 6.80 26.90 -6.35
CA LEU A 65 6.60 25.96 -5.25
C LEU A 65 6.87 26.70 -3.94
N THR A 66 5.90 26.73 -3.05
CA THR A 66 6.05 27.29 -1.70
C THR A 66 6.42 26.16 -0.74
N LEU A 67 7.47 26.37 0.05
CA LEU A 67 7.93 25.44 1.07
C LEU A 67 7.24 25.69 2.41
N ASP A 68 7.31 24.72 3.31
CA ASP A 68 6.84 24.81 4.70
C ASP A 68 7.55 25.91 5.52
N SER A 69 8.81 26.23 5.18
CA SER A 69 9.53 27.39 5.73
C SER A 69 8.96 28.74 5.27
N GLY A 70 8.10 28.75 4.25
CA GLY A 70 7.67 29.95 3.53
C GLY A 70 8.58 30.35 2.36
N ASP A 71 9.72 29.67 2.18
CA ASP A 71 10.60 29.90 1.04
C ASP A 71 9.94 29.52 -0.28
N VAL A 72 10.35 30.18 -1.37
CA VAL A 72 9.77 29.98 -2.69
C VAL A 72 10.83 29.47 -3.67
N ILE A 73 10.57 28.30 -4.25
CA ILE A 73 11.35 27.73 -5.35
C ILE A 73 10.66 28.06 -6.67
N ARG A 74 11.45 28.50 -7.66
CA ARG A 74 11.01 28.73 -9.03
C ARG A 74 11.73 27.80 -10.00
N SER A 75 10.98 27.20 -10.91
CA SER A 75 11.53 26.29 -11.93
C SER A 75 10.76 26.37 -13.24
N ARG A 76 11.42 26.11 -14.36
CA ARG A 76 10.76 25.94 -15.67
C ARG A 76 10.00 24.62 -15.77
N THR A 77 10.42 23.61 -15.01
CA THR A 77 9.87 22.25 -15.07
C THR A 77 9.80 21.65 -13.68
N VAL A 78 8.72 20.94 -13.40
CA VAL A 78 8.48 20.23 -12.14
C VAL A 78 8.14 18.79 -12.47
N ILE A 79 8.84 17.85 -11.82
CA ILE A 79 8.50 16.43 -11.85
C ILE A 79 7.83 16.13 -10.52
N ILE A 80 6.59 15.63 -10.56
CA ILE A 80 5.82 15.29 -9.36
C ILE A 80 5.98 13.79 -9.10
N SER A 81 6.63 13.46 -7.99
CA SER A 81 6.86 12.08 -7.54
C SER A 81 6.48 11.92 -6.06
N THR A 82 5.35 12.51 -5.66
CA THR A 82 4.89 12.56 -4.25
C THR A 82 4.33 11.24 -3.73
N GLY A 83 4.15 10.26 -4.61
CA GLY A 83 3.70 8.91 -4.27
C GLY A 83 2.24 8.85 -3.81
N ALA A 84 1.89 7.75 -3.17
CA ALA A 84 0.61 7.52 -2.51
C ALA A 84 0.87 6.93 -1.12
N LYS A 85 -0.16 6.73 -0.32
CA LYS A 85 -0.09 5.98 0.94
C LYS A 85 -1.15 4.88 0.94
N ALA A 86 -0.76 3.66 1.32
CA ALA A 86 -1.74 2.60 1.51
C ALA A 86 -2.74 3.00 2.60
N ARG A 87 -4.02 2.72 2.36
CA ARG A 87 -5.06 2.88 3.37
C ARG A 87 -5.05 1.66 4.29
N TYR A 88 -5.16 1.94 5.58
CA TYR A 88 -5.19 0.94 6.65
C TYR A 88 -6.56 0.98 7.36
N LEU A 89 -6.89 -0.06 8.12
CA LEU A 89 -8.13 -0.19 8.88
C LEU A 89 -8.20 0.80 10.06
N GLY A 90 -7.07 1.31 10.52
CA GLY A 90 -6.98 2.25 11.64
C GLY A 90 -7.04 1.57 13.01
N LEU A 91 -6.72 0.27 13.08
CA LEU A 91 -6.73 -0.48 14.33
C LEU A 91 -5.40 -0.31 15.06
N LYS A 92 -5.42 -0.19 16.39
CA LYS A 92 -4.17 -0.18 17.18
C LYS A 92 -3.34 -1.45 16.99
N SER A 93 -4.02 -2.59 16.88
CA SER A 93 -3.37 -3.89 16.61
C SER A 93 -2.80 -3.99 15.19
N GLU A 94 -3.35 -3.26 14.23
CA GLU A 94 -2.80 -3.20 12.87
C GLU A 94 -1.46 -2.48 12.84
N GLU A 95 -1.35 -1.36 13.57
CA GLU A 95 -0.08 -0.64 13.68
C GLU A 95 0.99 -1.47 14.41
N GLU A 96 0.61 -2.20 15.47
CA GLU A 96 1.52 -3.07 16.23
C GLU A 96 2.15 -4.18 15.38
N TYR A 97 1.37 -4.77 14.46
CA TYR A 97 1.79 -5.91 13.64
C TYR A 97 2.17 -5.54 12.20
N LYS A 98 2.26 -4.24 11.88
CA LYS A 98 2.73 -3.75 10.58
C LYS A 98 4.17 -4.21 10.33
N GLY A 99 4.41 -4.88 9.19
CA GLY A 99 5.70 -5.51 8.88
C GLY A 99 5.99 -6.79 9.68
N LYS A 100 5.08 -7.21 10.57
CA LYS A 100 5.16 -8.43 11.39
C LYS A 100 4.04 -9.42 11.07
N GLY A 101 3.51 -9.39 9.85
CA GLY A 101 2.35 -10.18 9.44
C GLY A 101 1.22 -9.33 8.88
N VAL A 102 1.19 -8.03 9.14
CA VAL A 102 0.30 -7.09 8.45
C VAL A 102 1.05 -6.42 7.31
N SER A 103 0.49 -6.49 6.11
CA SER A 103 1.03 -5.91 4.88
C SER A 103 -0.07 -5.19 4.10
N ALA A 104 0.32 -4.23 3.25
CA ALA A 104 -0.56 -3.60 2.26
C ALA A 104 -0.13 -3.91 0.81
N CYS A 105 0.79 -4.86 0.60
CA CYS A 105 1.29 -5.25 -0.71
C CYS A 105 1.49 -6.78 -0.78
N ALA A 106 0.51 -7.50 -1.32
CA ALA A 106 0.65 -8.96 -1.45
C ALA A 106 1.83 -9.40 -2.32
N THR A 107 2.15 -8.67 -3.39
CA THR A 107 3.26 -9.01 -4.29
C THR A 107 4.64 -8.76 -3.68
N CYS A 108 4.71 -7.89 -2.67
CA CYS A 108 5.94 -7.62 -1.91
C CYS A 108 6.19 -8.75 -0.90
N ASP A 109 5.18 -9.07 -0.08
CA ASP A 109 5.38 -9.89 1.12
C ASP A 109 4.84 -11.32 1.00
N GLY A 110 4.01 -11.61 0.00
CA GLY A 110 3.31 -12.89 -0.13
C GLY A 110 4.22 -14.12 -0.18
N PHE A 111 5.46 -13.96 -0.66
CA PHE A 111 6.47 -15.01 -0.65
C PHE A 111 6.79 -15.53 0.77
N PHE A 112 6.82 -14.64 1.78
CA PHE A 112 7.10 -15.00 3.17
C PHE A 112 5.96 -15.79 3.85
N PHE A 113 4.79 -15.85 3.19
CA PHE A 113 3.60 -16.59 3.63
C PHE A 113 3.36 -17.86 2.81
N ARG A 114 4.37 -18.34 2.07
CA ARG A 114 4.27 -19.61 1.36
C ARG A 114 3.89 -20.75 2.31
N LYS A 115 2.87 -21.52 1.93
CA LYS A 115 2.26 -22.60 2.74
C LYS A 115 1.74 -22.15 4.11
N LYS A 116 1.35 -20.88 4.25
CA LYS A 116 0.67 -20.35 5.45
C LYS A 116 -0.76 -19.95 5.14
N ASP A 117 -1.56 -19.70 6.16
CA ASP A 117 -2.93 -19.19 6.00
C ASP A 117 -2.93 -17.67 6.12
N VAL A 118 -3.63 -16.97 5.23
CA VAL A 118 -3.60 -15.51 5.17
C VAL A 118 -5.00 -14.94 4.96
N ALA A 119 -5.22 -13.69 5.35
CA ALA A 119 -6.42 -12.93 5.00
C ALA A 119 -6.10 -11.78 4.05
N VAL A 120 -7.03 -11.47 3.14
CA VAL A 120 -7.05 -10.27 2.32
C VAL A 120 -8.28 -9.46 2.70
N ILE A 121 -8.11 -8.18 2.99
CA ILE A 121 -9.17 -7.26 3.39
C ILE A 121 -9.46 -6.30 2.24
N GLY A 122 -10.63 -6.41 1.59
CA GLY A 122 -11.00 -5.56 0.47
C GLY A 122 -12.04 -6.17 -0.47
N ASP A 123 -12.57 -5.34 -1.37
CA ASP A 123 -13.64 -5.71 -2.33
C ASP A 123 -13.38 -5.28 -3.78
N GLY A 124 -12.32 -4.53 -4.03
CA GLY A 124 -11.96 -4.03 -5.36
C GLY A 124 -11.15 -5.04 -6.17
N SER A 125 -10.99 -4.78 -7.47
CA SER A 125 -10.20 -5.62 -8.36
C SER A 125 -8.77 -5.81 -7.86
N THR A 126 -8.14 -4.79 -7.26
CA THR A 126 -6.81 -4.89 -6.64
C THR A 126 -6.77 -5.97 -5.56
N ALA A 127 -7.71 -5.96 -4.62
CA ALA A 127 -7.78 -6.97 -3.56
C ALA A 127 -7.97 -8.38 -4.13
N PHE A 128 -8.75 -8.53 -5.20
CA PHE A 128 -9.03 -9.83 -5.81
C PHE A 128 -7.83 -10.34 -6.64
N ILE A 129 -7.10 -9.46 -7.31
CA ILE A 129 -5.84 -9.81 -7.99
C ILE A 129 -4.79 -10.25 -6.98
N GLU A 130 -4.65 -9.52 -5.87
CA GLU A 130 -3.74 -9.87 -4.78
C GLU A 130 -4.12 -11.19 -4.10
N ALA A 131 -5.41 -11.43 -3.86
CA ALA A 131 -5.89 -12.70 -3.33
C ALA A 131 -5.57 -13.87 -4.28
N LEU A 132 -5.79 -13.72 -5.59
CA LEU A 132 -5.43 -14.73 -6.59
C LEU A 132 -3.93 -14.99 -6.66
N TYR A 133 -3.11 -13.95 -6.47
CA TYR A 133 -1.67 -14.13 -6.34
C TYR A 133 -1.32 -14.99 -5.12
N LEU A 134 -1.91 -14.67 -3.97
CA LEU A 134 -1.67 -15.38 -2.70
C LEU A 134 -2.17 -16.83 -2.73
N THR A 135 -3.25 -17.16 -3.45
CA THR A 135 -3.74 -18.55 -3.54
C THR A 135 -2.72 -19.49 -4.20
N ASN A 136 -1.83 -18.98 -5.03
CA ASN A 136 -0.75 -19.78 -5.63
C ASN A 136 0.39 -20.09 -4.65
N LEU A 137 0.52 -19.34 -3.55
CA LEU A 137 1.62 -19.43 -2.60
C LEU A 137 1.19 -20.01 -1.25
N CYS A 138 0.05 -19.56 -0.74
CA CYS A 138 -0.47 -19.81 0.60
C CYS A 138 -1.25 -21.13 0.64
N ASN A 139 -1.51 -21.67 1.84
CA ASN A 139 -2.37 -22.84 2.01
C ASN A 139 -3.83 -22.45 1.82
N LYS A 140 -4.29 -21.39 2.50
CA LYS A 140 -5.64 -20.86 2.44
C LYS A 140 -5.65 -19.34 2.43
N VAL A 141 -6.59 -18.74 1.70
CA VAL A 141 -6.81 -17.29 1.63
C VAL A 141 -8.23 -16.94 2.09
N TYR A 142 -8.34 -16.20 3.18
CA TYR A 142 -9.59 -15.65 3.67
C TYR A 142 -9.84 -14.28 3.03
N ILE A 143 -10.98 -14.07 2.39
CA ILE A 143 -11.34 -12.75 1.85
C ILE A 143 -12.37 -12.13 2.80
N VAL A 144 -11.95 -11.13 3.56
CA VAL A 144 -12.82 -10.45 4.53
C VAL A 144 -13.38 -9.18 3.92
N HIS A 145 -14.70 -9.08 3.89
CA HIS A 145 -15.38 -7.89 3.39
C HIS A 145 -16.63 -7.55 4.19
N ARG A 146 -16.88 -6.25 4.35
CA ARG A 146 -17.99 -5.69 5.13
C ARG A 146 -19.38 -5.80 4.51
N ARG A 147 -19.49 -6.29 3.26
CA ARG A 147 -20.74 -6.47 2.51
C ARG A 147 -20.72 -7.82 1.78
N GLU A 148 -21.85 -8.18 1.16
CA GLU A 148 -21.96 -9.37 0.31
C GLU A 148 -21.49 -9.15 -1.13
N GLN A 149 -21.64 -7.92 -1.62
CA GLN A 149 -21.33 -7.55 -3.00
C GLN A 149 -19.93 -6.97 -3.09
N PHE A 150 -19.23 -7.30 -4.18
CA PHE A 150 -17.90 -6.80 -4.47
C PHE A 150 -17.92 -5.74 -5.57
N ARG A 151 -16.94 -4.84 -5.56
CA ARG A 151 -16.68 -3.89 -6.65
C ARG A 151 -15.74 -4.46 -7.71
N ALA A 152 -15.08 -5.58 -7.41
CA ALA A 152 -14.20 -6.28 -8.32
C ALA A 152 -14.92 -6.75 -9.59
N GLU A 153 -14.17 -6.86 -10.69
CA GLU A 153 -14.68 -7.42 -11.94
C GLU A 153 -15.23 -8.84 -11.74
N LYS A 154 -16.36 -9.12 -12.39
CA LYS A 154 -17.05 -10.41 -12.27
C LYS A 154 -16.14 -11.62 -12.54
N VAL A 155 -15.25 -11.52 -13.53
CA VAL A 155 -14.29 -12.58 -13.87
C VAL A 155 -13.34 -12.93 -12.72
N LEU A 156 -12.93 -11.93 -11.92
CA LEU A 156 -12.06 -12.15 -10.76
C LEU A 156 -12.85 -12.79 -9.61
N VAL A 157 -14.09 -12.33 -9.41
CA VAL A 157 -15.00 -12.91 -8.41
C VAL A 157 -15.26 -14.39 -8.71
N ASP A 158 -15.61 -14.70 -9.95
CA ASP A 158 -15.92 -16.07 -10.39
C ASP A 158 -14.71 -17.01 -10.17
N LYS A 159 -13.49 -16.56 -10.49
CA LYS A 159 -12.26 -17.33 -10.24
C LYS A 159 -12.05 -17.67 -8.77
N LEU A 160 -12.25 -16.69 -7.87
CA LEU A 160 -12.08 -16.92 -6.43
C LEU A 160 -13.23 -17.77 -5.85
N ARG A 161 -14.44 -17.68 -6.40
CA ARG A 161 -15.56 -18.57 -6.05
C ARG A 161 -15.32 -20.02 -6.48
N GLU A 162 -14.67 -20.27 -7.61
CA GLU A 162 -14.25 -21.63 -7.96
C GLU A 162 -13.21 -22.18 -6.96
N LEU A 163 -12.27 -21.34 -6.53
CA LEU A 163 -11.28 -21.72 -5.51
C LEU A 163 -11.91 -21.94 -4.13
N GLU A 164 -13.02 -21.27 -3.81
CA GLU A 164 -13.80 -21.51 -2.59
C GLU A 164 -14.34 -22.94 -2.53
N LYS A 165 -14.81 -23.49 -3.66
CA LYS A 165 -15.29 -24.88 -3.74
C LYS A 165 -14.21 -25.91 -3.40
N THR A 166 -12.94 -25.57 -3.64
CA THR A 166 -11.78 -26.43 -3.30
C THR A 166 -11.28 -26.23 -1.87
N GLY A 167 -11.86 -25.28 -1.13
CA GLY A 167 -11.42 -24.89 0.22
C GLY A 167 -10.17 -24.02 0.26
N LYS A 168 -9.60 -23.67 -0.91
CA LYS A 168 -8.42 -22.81 -1.04
C LYS A 168 -8.70 -21.36 -0.65
N VAL A 169 -9.93 -20.92 -0.89
CA VAL A 169 -10.43 -19.59 -0.55
C VAL A 169 -11.61 -19.75 0.40
N GLU A 170 -11.79 -18.79 1.30
CA GLU A 170 -13.00 -18.69 2.10
C GLU A 170 -13.45 -17.23 2.15
N PHE A 171 -14.70 -16.96 1.75
CA PHE A 171 -15.26 -15.62 1.83
C PHE A 171 -15.88 -15.38 3.22
N VAL A 172 -15.37 -14.38 3.92
CA VAL A 172 -15.85 -13.93 5.24
C VAL A 172 -16.56 -12.60 5.03
N LEU A 173 -17.85 -12.70 4.67
CA LEU A 173 -18.66 -11.55 4.23
C LEU A 173 -19.46 -10.95 5.38
N ASN A 174 -19.97 -9.75 5.15
CA ASN A 174 -20.68 -8.96 6.15
C ASN A 174 -19.87 -8.84 7.45
N ALA A 175 -18.55 -8.66 7.31
CA ALA A 175 -17.62 -8.75 8.42
C ALA A 175 -16.48 -7.74 8.35
N ASN A 176 -15.97 -7.35 9.51
CA ASN A 176 -14.78 -6.52 9.64
C ASN A 176 -13.79 -7.20 10.61
N VAL A 177 -12.51 -6.93 10.42
CA VAL A 177 -11.50 -7.26 11.42
C VAL A 177 -11.71 -6.35 12.63
N ASP A 178 -12.00 -6.94 13.79
CA ASP A 178 -12.16 -6.24 15.07
C ASP A 178 -10.80 -6.05 15.74
N LYS A 179 -9.96 -7.10 15.69
CA LYS A 179 -8.64 -7.11 16.31
C LYS A 179 -7.69 -8.08 15.61
N ILE A 180 -6.44 -7.67 15.45
CA ILE A 180 -5.35 -8.53 14.98
C ILE A 180 -4.66 -9.14 16.20
N ILE A 181 -4.46 -10.46 16.16
CA ILE A 181 -3.91 -11.25 17.26
C ILE A 181 -2.51 -11.71 16.87
N GLY A 182 -1.57 -11.60 17.79
CA GLY A 182 -0.20 -12.06 17.59
C GLY A 182 0.52 -12.36 18.90
N ASP A 183 1.77 -12.80 18.77
CA ASP A 183 2.65 -13.22 19.86
C ASP A 183 3.77 -12.20 20.16
N CYS A 184 3.48 -10.90 19.94
CA CYS A 184 4.41 -9.76 19.96
C CYS A 184 5.45 -9.73 18.84
N ASN A 185 5.80 -10.89 18.27
CA ASN A 185 6.75 -11.00 17.17
C ASN A 185 6.05 -11.05 15.81
N LYS A 186 4.91 -11.74 15.73
CA LYS A 186 4.16 -11.90 14.49
C LYS A 186 2.67 -12.08 14.70
N VAL A 187 1.90 -11.89 13.63
CA VAL A 187 0.48 -12.24 13.57
C VAL A 187 0.31 -13.76 13.72
N THR A 188 -0.71 -14.15 14.51
CA THR A 188 -1.14 -15.54 14.73
C THR A 188 -2.65 -15.73 14.50
N GLY A 189 -3.38 -14.64 14.26
CA GLY A 189 -4.80 -14.70 13.93
C GLY A 189 -5.48 -13.33 13.83
N ALA A 190 -6.79 -13.36 13.60
CA ALA A 190 -7.65 -12.19 13.59
C ALA A 190 -9.00 -12.52 14.23
N ASP A 191 -9.50 -11.60 15.04
CA ASP A 191 -10.89 -11.60 15.50
C ASP A 191 -11.74 -10.84 14.48
N ILE A 192 -12.74 -11.53 13.96
CA ILE A 192 -13.69 -11.01 12.98
C ILE A 192 -15.01 -10.74 13.68
N LYS A 193 -15.57 -9.55 13.42
CA LYS A 193 -16.90 -9.15 13.87
C LYS A 193 -17.83 -9.04 12.66
N PHE A 194 -18.92 -9.80 12.70
CA PHE A 194 -19.97 -9.77 11.69
C PHE A 194 -20.98 -8.66 11.98
N THR A 195 -21.72 -8.23 10.96
CA THR A 195 -22.75 -7.20 11.07
C THR A 195 -23.94 -7.63 11.93
N ASP A 196 -24.19 -8.93 12.05
CA ASP A 196 -25.20 -9.51 12.95
C ASP A 196 -24.76 -9.51 14.44
N GLY A 197 -23.54 -9.05 14.73
CA GLY A 197 -22.97 -8.98 16.06
C GLY A 197 -22.21 -10.24 16.49
N SER A 198 -22.26 -11.33 15.70
CA SER A 198 -21.48 -12.54 15.96
C SER A 198 -19.98 -12.30 15.76
N ARG A 199 -19.16 -13.16 16.35
CA ARG A 199 -17.70 -13.07 16.30
C ARG A 199 -17.08 -14.41 15.94
N ARG A 200 -15.97 -14.35 15.23
CA ARG A 200 -15.17 -15.52 14.87
C ARG A 200 -13.69 -15.20 14.93
N SER A 201 -12.92 -16.02 15.65
CA SER A 201 -11.47 -15.97 15.60
C SER A 201 -10.96 -16.87 14.47
N ILE A 202 -10.11 -16.33 13.60
CA ILE A 202 -9.47 -17.05 12.51
C ILE A 202 -7.98 -17.17 12.83
N LYS A 203 -7.45 -18.39 12.81
CA LYS A 203 -6.00 -18.62 12.88
C LYS A 203 -5.42 -18.39 11.50
N LEU A 204 -4.43 -17.50 11.42
CA LEU A 204 -3.74 -17.14 10.19
C LEU A 204 -2.39 -16.53 10.55
N ASP A 205 -1.47 -16.50 9.60
CA ASP A 205 -0.12 -16.01 9.79
C ASP A 205 0.07 -14.59 9.24
N GLY A 206 -0.81 -14.15 8.32
CA GLY A 206 -0.69 -12.84 7.66
C GLY A 206 -2.02 -12.21 7.25
N ILE A 207 -2.05 -10.89 7.23
CA ILE A 207 -3.20 -10.06 6.85
C ILE A 207 -2.73 -9.02 5.83
N PHE A 208 -3.37 -9.02 4.66
CA PHE A 208 -3.10 -8.10 3.55
C PHE A 208 -4.25 -7.11 3.44
N VAL A 209 -3.97 -5.84 3.68
CA VAL A 209 -4.96 -4.76 3.67
C VAL A 209 -4.98 -4.12 2.29
N ALA A 210 -5.97 -4.47 1.49
CA ALA A 210 -6.10 -4.06 0.08
C ALA A 210 -7.34 -3.16 -0.12
N ILE A 211 -7.48 -2.13 0.71
CA ILE A 211 -8.62 -1.18 0.68
C ILE A 211 -8.31 0.11 -0.11
N GLY A 212 -7.25 0.07 -0.93
CA GLY A 212 -6.83 1.14 -1.83
C GLY A 212 -5.71 2.02 -1.27
N HIS A 213 -5.31 3.00 -2.07
CA HIS A 213 -4.27 3.96 -1.74
C HIS A 213 -4.84 5.38 -1.78
N GLU A 214 -4.27 6.28 -0.98
CA GLU A 214 -4.53 7.72 -1.04
C GLU A 214 -3.33 8.41 -1.74
N PRO A 215 -3.50 8.91 -2.97
CA PRO A 215 -2.45 9.63 -3.67
C PRO A 215 -2.12 10.94 -2.95
N ALA A 216 -0.84 11.31 -2.89
CA ALA A 216 -0.37 12.53 -2.25
C ALA A 216 -0.54 13.74 -3.18
N THR A 217 -1.78 14.01 -3.58
CA THR A 217 -2.13 14.96 -4.65
C THR A 217 -2.94 16.16 -4.20
N LYS A 218 -3.26 16.26 -2.90
CA LYS A 218 -4.11 17.33 -2.34
C LYS A 218 -3.65 18.74 -2.73
N ILE A 219 -2.33 18.98 -2.76
CA ILE A 219 -1.75 20.29 -3.12
C ILE A 219 -1.88 20.65 -4.60
N PHE A 220 -2.23 19.69 -5.46
CA PHE A 220 -2.34 19.88 -6.92
C PHE A 220 -3.78 19.98 -7.42
N LYS A 221 -4.78 19.80 -6.55
CA LYS A 221 -6.20 19.68 -6.95
C LYS A 221 -6.70 20.85 -7.80
N ASP A 222 -6.23 22.06 -7.52
CA ASP A 222 -6.63 23.28 -8.25
C ASP A 222 -5.66 23.64 -9.39
N ALA A 223 -4.53 22.93 -9.49
CA ALA A 223 -3.46 23.20 -10.44
C ALA A 223 -3.36 22.17 -11.58
N LEU A 224 -3.86 20.95 -11.38
CA LEU A 224 -3.76 19.82 -12.31
C LEU A 224 -5.05 18.99 -12.29
N GLU A 225 -5.33 18.33 -13.42
CA GLU A 225 -6.44 17.39 -13.52
C GLU A 225 -6.15 16.11 -12.71
N LEU A 226 -7.18 15.66 -11.99
CA LEU A 226 -7.16 14.42 -11.22
C LEU A 226 -8.27 13.50 -11.74
N ASP A 227 -8.03 12.19 -11.70
CA ASP A 227 -9.09 11.20 -11.96
C ASP A 227 -10.08 11.10 -10.78
N GLU A 228 -11.10 10.24 -10.93
CA GLU A 228 -12.12 10.03 -9.90
C GLU A 228 -11.56 9.46 -8.58
N GLU A 229 -10.39 8.82 -8.62
CA GLU A 229 -9.70 8.26 -7.45
C GLU A 229 -8.68 9.24 -6.83
N GLY A 230 -8.48 10.40 -7.46
CA GLY A 230 -7.59 11.47 -7.02
C GLY A 230 -6.15 11.38 -7.51
N TYR A 231 -5.84 10.49 -8.46
CA TYR A 231 -4.52 10.40 -9.08
C TYR A 231 -4.34 11.48 -10.15
N LEU A 232 -3.09 11.92 -10.33
CA LEU A 232 -2.74 12.81 -11.42
C LEU A 232 -2.97 12.11 -12.76
N THR A 233 -3.73 12.75 -13.65
CA THR A 233 -3.87 12.25 -15.01
C THR A 233 -2.59 12.57 -15.79
N SER A 234 -2.16 11.62 -16.61
CA SER A 234 -1.11 11.85 -17.60
C SER A 234 -1.71 11.73 -18.99
N SER A 235 -1.31 12.59 -19.92
CA SER A 235 -1.59 12.34 -21.34
C SER A 235 -0.76 11.13 -21.78
N SER A 236 -1.38 9.96 -21.81
CA SER A 236 -0.82 8.81 -22.52
C SER A 236 -0.82 9.14 -24.01
N ARG A 237 0.34 9.43 -24.57
CA ARG A 237 0.55 9.34 -26.02
C ARG A 237 0.86 7.91 -26.40
#